data_AF-A0A8X7BJ48-F1
#
_entry.id   AF-A0A8X7BJ48-F1
#
_cell.length_a   1.000
_cell.length_b   1.000
_cell.length_c   1.000
_cell.angle_alpha   90.00
_cell.angle_beta   90.00
_cell.angle_gamma   90.00
#
_symmetry.space_group_name_H-M   'P 1'
#
loop_
_entity.id
_entity.type
_entity.pdbx_description
1 polymer ?
#
loop_
_entity_poly.entity_id
_entity_poly.type
_entity_poly.pdbx_seq_one_letter_code
_entity_poly.pdbx_strand_id
1 'polypeptide(L)'
;MDSSAHRKDRTSERRIYTSGTINTLAERRTVGTKEAIATVERSIEEDPNESIRHRAQELDLCPSTLWKILRKDLSLRAYKIQLVQEFKPNDHQARRRFVEWA
;
A
#
# COMPACT_ATOMS: atom_id res chain seq x y z
N MET A 1 38.69 1.03 53.77
CA MET A 1 38.53 -0.39 53.45
C MET A 1 37.21 -0.78 54.10
N ASP A 2 36.09 -0.85 53.38
CA ASP A 2 35.89 -1.66 52.19
C ASP A 2 34.68 -1.18 51.36
N SER A 3 34.83 -1.33 50.04
CA SER A 3 33.83 -1.58 49.00
C SER A 3 32.65 -0.63 48.73
N SER A 4 32.86 0.20 47.70
CA SER A 4 31.84 0.69 46.76
C SER A 4 31.27 -0.47 45.91
N ALA A 5 29.95 -0.58 45.78
CA ALA A 5 29.26 -1.29 44.70
C ALA A 5 27.80 -0.79 44.63
N HIS A 6 27.52 0.22 43.81
CA HIS A 6 26.95 0.07 42.46
C HIS A 6 25.64 -0.75 42.38
N ARG A 7 24.52 -0.02 42.44
CA ARG A 7 23.30 -0.12 41.60
C ARG A 7 22.78 -1.52 41.27
N LYS A 8 21.59 -1.86 41.80
CA LYS A 8 20.48 -2.36 40.96
C LYS A 8 19.13 -1.81 41.42
N ASP A 9 18.61 -0.99 40.51
CA ASP A 9 17.25 -0.51 40.37
C ASP A 9 16.25 -1.65 40.64
N ARG A 10 15.50 -1.54 41.74
CA ARG A 10 14.52 -2.54 42.19
C ARG A 10 13.13 -2.15 41.68
N THR A 11 13.04 -1.88 40.37
CA THR A 11 11.83 -1.34 39.74
C THR A 11 11.42 -2.18 38.52
N SER A 12 11.36 -3.51 38.67
CA SER A 12 10.86 -4.42 37.62
C SER A 12 9.72 -5.33 38.07
N GLU A 13 9.08 -5.04 39.20
CA GLU A 13 7.91 -5.79 39.66
C GLU A 13 6.75 -4.84 39.92
N ARG A 14 5.99 -4.50 38.87
CA ARG A 14 4.58 -4.12 39.02
C ARG A 14 3.85 -4.12 37.67
N ARG A 15 2.78 -4.92 37.67
CA ARG A 15 1.60 -4.89 36.78
C ARG A 15 1.74 -5.54 35.40
N ILE A 16 1.42 -6.82 35.38
CA ILE A 16 0.83 -7.50 34.23
C ILE A 16 -0.51 -8.12 34.65
N TYR A 17 -1.52 -7.30 34.95
CA TYR A 17 -2.94 -7.70 34.96
C TYR A 17 -3.82 -6.46 34.82
N THR A 18 -4.02 -5.96 33.60
CA THR A 18 -5.21 -5.18 33.23
C THR A 18 -5.32 -5.10 31.72
N SER A 19 -6.39 -5.71 31.19
CA SER A 19 -6.84 -5.81 29.78
C SER A 19 -5.83 -6.39 28.78
N GLY A 20 -6.17 -7.57 28.26
CA GLY A 20 -5.43 -8.28 27.23
C GLY A 20 -5.44 -7.59 25.87
N THR A 21 -4.69 -6.50 25.75
CA THR A 21 -4.26 -5.97 24.46
C THR A 21 -2.74 -6.06 24.44
N ILE A 22 -2.23 -7.11 23.80
CA ILE A 22 -0.82 -7.15 23.41
C ILE A 22 -0.68 -5.99 22.42
N ASN A 23 -0.15 -4.85 22.87
CA ASN A 23 0.21 -3.75 21.99
C ASN A 23 1.35 -4.26 21.10
N THR A 24 0.99 -4.88 19.97
CA THR A 24 1.88 -5.11 18.84
C THR A 24 2.14 -3.75 18.20
N LEU A 25 2.86 -2.89 18.93
CA LEU A 25 3.53 -1.70 18.41
C LEU A 25 4.74 -2.18 17.61
N ALA A 26 4.50 -3.03 16.61
CA ALA A 26 5.43 -3.18 15.51
C ALA A 26 5.42 -1.80 14.84
N GLU A 27 6.48 -1.06 15.08
CA GLU A 27 6.71 0.29 14.58
C GLU A 27 6.37 0.32 13.09
N ARG A 28 5.21 0.93 12.77
CA ARG A 28 4.69 0.95 11.41
C ARG A 28 5.63 1.83 10.59
N ARG A 29 6.56 1.20 9.89
CA ARG A 29 7.48 1.88 8.96
C ARG A 29 6.65 2.81 8.05
N THR A 30 6.84 4.11 8.22
CA THR A 30 6.19 5.25 7.56
C THR A 30 6.57 5.38 6.09
N VAL A 31 6.60 4.28 5.35
CA VAL A 31 7.02 4.27 3.95
C VAL A 31 5.91 4.83 3.04
N GLY A 32 4.66 4.89 3.51
CA GLY A 32 3.55 5.57 2.85
C GLY A 32 2.85 6.51 3.84
N THR A 33 3.24 7.79 3.88
CA THR A 33 2.37 8.82 4.45
C THR A 33 1.06 8.88 3.65
N LYS A 34 -0.05 9.25 4.29
CA LYS A 34 -1.35 9.35 3.61
C LYS A 34 -1.30 10.25 2.37
N GLU A 35 -0.47 11.30 2.43
CA GLU A 35 -0.23 12.23 1.33
C GLU A 35 0.49 11.56 0.15
N ALA A 36 1.49 10.71 0.40
CA ALA A 36 2.18 9.97 -0.63
C ALA A 36 1.23 8.97 -1.33
N ILE A 37 0.36 8.31 -0.55
CA ILE A 37 -0.66 7.41 -1.11
C ILE A 37 -1.62 8.17 -2.03
N ALA A 38 -2.17 9.30 -1.58
CA ALA A 38 -3.09 10.12 -2.38
C ALA A 38 -2.42 10.68 -3.64
N THR A 39 -1.13 11.04 -3.56
CA THR A 39 -0.36 11.51 -4.72
C THR A 39 -0.16 10.40 -5.74
N VAL A 40 0.13 9.18 -5.28
CA VAL A 40 0.25 8.00 -6.13
C VAL A 40 -1.09 7.63 -6.77
N GLU A 41 -2.21 7.70 -6.03
CA GLU A 41 -3.55 7.46 -6.58
C GLU A 41 -3.88 8.40 -7.73
N ARG A 42 -3.67 9.71 -7.55
CA ARG A 42 -3.93 10.71 -8.60
C ARG A 42 -3.11 10.45 -9.86
N SER A 43 -1.82 10.15 -9.72
CA SER A 43 -0.95 9.82 -10.86
C SER A 43 -1.42 8.57 -11.64
N ILE A 44 -2.01 7.59 -10.95
CA ILE A 44 -2.58 6.39 -11.60
C ILE A 44 -3.86 6.71 -12.36
N GLU A 45 -4.71 7.60 -11.82
CA GLU A 45 -5.92 8.05 -12.50
C GLU A 45 -5.61 8.86 -13.77
N GLU A 46 -4.52 9.64 -13.75
CA GLU A 46 -4.06 10.43 -14.90
C GLU A 46 -3.50 9.56 -16.03
N ASP A 47 -2.56 8.65 -15.73
CA ASP A 47 -2.06 7.67 -16.70
C ASP A 47 -1.89 6.27 -16.07
N PRO A 48 -2.86 5.36 -16.23
CA PRO A 48 -2.74 4.02 -15.66
C PRO A 48 -1.67 3.15 -16.33
N ASN A 49 -1.20 3.51 -17.54
CA ASN A 49 -0.26 2.70 -18.32
C ASN A 49 1.21 3.06 -18.06
N GLU A 50 1.45 4.12 -17.30
CA GLU A 50 2.78 4.58 -16.98
C GLU A 50 3.58 3.52 -16.19
N SER A 51 4.85 3.37 -16.54
CA SER A 51 5.73 2.41 -15.87
C SER A 51 6.01 2.83 -14.43
N ILE A 52 6.12 1.84 -13.53
CA ILE A 52 6.45 2.08 -12.11
C ILE A 52 7.76 2.86 -11.95
N ARG A 53 8.75 2.65 -12.83
CA ARG A 53 10.03 3.35 -12.74
C ARG A 53 9.91 4.83 -13.09
N HIS A 54 9.16 5.13 -14.15
CA HIS A 54 8.95 6.51 -14.59
C HIS A 54 8.13 7.28 -13.54
N ARG A 55 7.00 6.71 -13.11
CA ARG A 55 6.19 7.28 -12.03
C ARG A 55 6.97 7.50 -10.73
N ALA A 56 7.84 6.56 -10.37
CA ALA A 56 8.68 6.71 -9.18
C ALA A 56 9.64 7.91 -9.31
N GLN A 57 10.17 8.16 -10.51
CA GLN A 57 11.02 9.31 -10.80
C GLN A 57 10.23 10.63 -10.75
N GLU A 58 9.02 10.66 -11.30
CA GLU A 58 8.15 11.86 -11.26
C GLU A 58 7.71 12.22 -9.84
N LEU A 59 7.39 11.21 -9.02
CA LEU A 59 6.93 11.40 -7.65
C LEU A 59 8.06 11.53 -6.62
N ASP A 60 9.33 11.52 -7.06
CA ASP A 60 10.53 11.48 -6.21
C ASP A 60 10.47 10.37 -5.14
N LEU A 61 9.99 9.19 -5.55
CA LEU A 61 9.88 8.01 -4.70
C LEU A 61 10.89 6.94 -5.13
N CYS A 62 11.37 6.15 -4.16
CA CYS A 62 12.05 4.91 -4.50
C CYS A 62 11.06 3.95 -5.19
N PRO A 63 11.42 3.28 -6.30
CA PRO A 63 10.55 2.30 -6.96
C PRO A 63 10.02 1.20 -6.03
N SER A 64 10.82 0.81 -5.02
CA SER A 64 10.40 -0.19 -4.03
C SER A 64 9.31 0.31 -3.07
N THR A 65 9.28 1.62 -2.80
CA THR A 65 8.25 2.30 -2.01
C THR A 65 6.97 2.39 -2.81
N LEU A 66 7.05 2.87 -4.05
CA LEU A 66 5.90 2.95 -4.95
C LEU A 66 5.26 1.56 -5.14
N TRP A 67 6.06 0.51 -5.33
CA TRP A 67 5.55 -0.85 -5.45
C TRP A 67 4.83 -1.35 -4.20
N LYS A 68 5.31 -0.98 -2.99
CA LYS A 68 4.61 -1.31 -1.73
C LYS A 68 3.27 -0.60 -1.64
N ILE A 69 3.22 0.69 -1.99
CA ILE A 69 1.98 1.49 -2.00
C ILE A 69 0.96 0.86 -2.95
N LEU A 70 1.38 0.61 -4.21
CA LEU A 70 0.52 -0.02 -5.21
C LEU A 70 -0.06 -1.36 -4.72
N ARG A 71 0.78 -2.23 -4.15
CA ARG A 71 0.38 -3.60 -3.80
C ARG A 71 -0.36 -3.72 -2.46
N LYS A 72 0.03 -2.94 -1.45
CA LYS A 72 -0.47 -3.09 -0.07
C LYS A 72 -1.55 -2.09 0.27
N ASP A 73 -1.37 -0.84 -0.15
CA ASP A 73 -2.29 0.25 0.21
C ASP A 73 -3.41 0.35 -0.83
N LEU A 74 -3.05 0.29 -2.13
CA LEU A 74 -4.02 0.41 -3.24
C LEU A 74 -4.54 -0.94 -3.76
N SER A 75 -3.95 -2.05 -3.32
CA SER A 75 -4.31 -3.40 -3.79
C SER A 75 -4.27 -3.59 -5.32
N LEU A 76 -3.51 -2.75 -6.03
CA LEU A 76 -3.30 -2.81 -7.47
C LEU A 76 -2.24 -3.86 -7.81
N ARG A 77 -2.57 -4.75 -8.74
CA ARG A 77 -1.66 -5.78 -9.24
C ARG A 77 -1.37 -5.50 -10.71
N ALA A 78 -0.09 -5.38 -11.07
CA ALA A 78 0.39 -5.09 -12.42
C ALA A 78 -0.03 -6.12 -13.50
N TYR A 79 -0.72 -7.19 -13.13
CA TYR A 79 -0.97 -8.35 -13.98
C TYR A 79 -2.45 -8.57 -14.21
N LYS A 80 -3.06 -7.69 -15.01
CA LYS A 80 -4.18 -8.11 -15.83
C LYS A 80 -3.99 -7.56 -17.23
N ILE A 81 -3.10 -8.20 -18.00
CA ILE A 81 -3.05 -8.01 -19.45
C ILE A 81 -4.42 -8.44 -19.96
N GLN A 82 -5.26 -7.48 -20.32
CA GLN A 82 -6.53 -7.76 -20.97
C GLN A 82 -6.22 -7.93 -22.46
N LEU A 83 -6.10 -9.19 -22.90
CA LEU A 83 -6.04 -9.50 -24.32
C LEU A 83 -7.48 -9.41 -24.85
N VAL A 84 -7.90 -8.20 -25.23
CA VAL A 84 -9.24 -7.93 -25.75
C VAL A 84 -9.17 -7.86 -27.27
N GLN A 85 -10.17 -8.39 -27.96
CA GLN A 85 -10.33 -8.09 -29.38
C GLN A 85 -10.56 -6.59 -29.58
N GLU A 86 -10.11 -6.06 -30.72
CA GLU A 86 -10.39 -4.68 -31.11
C GLU A 86 -11.90 -4.42 -31.04
N PHE A 87 -12.30 -3.43 -30.24
CA PHE A 87 -13.69 -3.08 -30.05
C PHE A 87 -14.09 -2.05 -31.09
N LYS A 88 -14.86 -2.48 -32.10
CA LYS A 88 -15.31 -1.58 -33.16
C LYS A 88 -16.45 -0.69 -32.64
N PRO A 89 -16.64 0.53 -33.18
CA PRO A 89 -17.70 1.44 -32.74
C PRO A 89 -19.11 0.83 -32.74
N ASN A 90 -19.38 -0.11 -33.65
CA ASN A 90 -20.68 -0.76 -33.77
C ASN A 90 -20.87 -1.95 -32.80
N ASP A 91 -19.79 -2.48 -32.21
CA ASP A 91 -19.86 -3.69 -31.38
C ASP A 91 -20.70 -3.48 -30.13
N HIS A 92 -20.68 -2.27 -29.56
CA HIS A 92 -21.49 -1.93 -28.40
C HIS A 92 -22.99 -2.09 -28.68
N GLN A 93 -23.46 -1.58 -29.82
CA GLN A 93 -24.87 -1.69 -30.20
C GLN A 93 -25.27 -3.14 -30.50
N ALA A 94 -24.41 -3.88 -31.21
CA ALA A 94 -24.67 -5.29 -31.52
C ALA A 94 -24.76 -6.15 -30.26
N ARG A 95 -23.83 -5.97 -29.31
CA ARG A 95 -23.82 -6.68 -28.02
C ARG A 95 -25.04 -6.33 -27.17
N ARG A 96 -25.44 -5.06 -27.10
CA ARG A 96 -26.62 -4.63 -26.35
C ARG A 96 -27.91 -5.23 -26.95
N ARG A 97 -28.07 -5.17 -28.27
CA ARG A 97 -29.22 -5.80 -28.96
C ARG A 97 -29.30 -7.30 -28.72
N PHE A 98 -28.17 -8.02 -28.72
CA PHE A 98 -28.16 -9.45 -28.44
C PHE A 98 -28.65 -9.77 -27.02
N VAL A 99 -28.23 -8.98 -26.02
CA VAL A 99 -28.66 -9.15 -24.62
C VAL A 99 -30.14 -8.80 -24.44
N GLU A 100 -30.62 -7.72 -25.06
CA GLU A 100 -32.02 -7.29 -24.97
C GLU A 100 -32.99 -8.19 -25.76
N TRP A 101 -32.48 -8.97 -26.71
CA TRP A 101 -33.26 -9.93 -27.48
C TRP A 101 -33.53 -11.25 -26.73
N ALA A 102 -32.67 -11.59 -25.76
CA ALA A 102 -32.80 -12.77 -24.91
C ALA A 102 -33.70 -12.48 -23.70
#